data_AF-A0A225CKQ0-F1
#
_entry.id   AF-A0A225CKQ0-F1
#
_cell.length_a   1.000
_cell.length_b   1.000
_cell.length_c   1.000
_cell.angle_alpha   90.00
_cell.angle_beta   90.00
_cell.angle_gamma   90.00
#
_symmetry.space_group_name_H-M   'P 1'
#
loop_
_entity.id
_entity.type
_entity.pdbx_description
1 polymer ?
#
loop_
_entity_poly.entity_id
_entity_poly.type
_entity_poly.pdbx_seq_one_letter_code
_entity_poly.pdbx_strand_id
1 'polypeptide(L)'
;MDDARPRNPDSWEPPGLWAPLSGHLVLGLVKAPVVLVLLWLATLLPAVPSRGAGDLVAFVAVAIGIGALIEVLVEDPFARRRKLSSPGGWDFALVPPLVALIAVVALGWLMSGSLEMGTAVGAAWGLASAVGIALGRPWEPGMTQAEHDAKWVELKEMTKETFAPDVEEIRRRAGERSMQRYRDAIERKRREAGGDGDPR
;
A
#
# COMPACT_ATOMS: atom_id res chain seq x y z
N MET A 1 -15.76 3.68 28.09
CA MET A 1 -16.81 4.37 27.33
C MET A 1 -16.44 4.18 25.88
N ASP A 2 -17.08 3.22 25.22
CA ASP A 2 -16.84 2.95 23.80
C ASP A 2 -17.28 4.18 23.02
N ASP A 3 -16.32 4.89 22.45
CA ASP A 3 -16.58 6.04 21.61
C ASP A 3 -17.14 5.52 20.28
N ALA A 4 -18.45 5.28 20.26
CA ALA A 4 -19.22 4.76 19.14
C ALA A 4 -19.34 5.76 17.97
N ARG A 5 -18.43 6.74 17.89
CA ARG A 5 -18.39 7.71 16.80
C ARG A 5 -17.92 6.99 15.52
N PRO A 6 -18.67 7.11 14.41
CA PRO A 6 -18.22 6.60 13.12
C PRO A 6 -16.84 7.17 12.77
N ARG A 7 -15.93 6.32 12.30
CA ARG A 7 -14.57 6.75 11.90
C ARG A 7 -14.59 7.86 10.84
N ASN A 8 -15.51 7.76 9.89
CA ASN A 8 -15.64 8.74 8.83
C ASN A 8 -17.02 9.41 8.89
N PRO A 9 -17.08 10.74 8.64
CA PRO A 9 -18.33 11.50 8.64
C PRO A 9 -19.24 11.08 7.48
N ASP A 10 -20.50 11.53 7.50
CA ASP A 10 -21.46 11.27 6.43
C ASP A 10 -21.07 11.87 5.08
N SER A 11 -20.25 12.92 5.10
CA SER A 11 -19.67 13.57 3.92
C SER A 11 -18.44 12.86 3.37
N TRP A 12 -18.02 11.74 3.96
CA TRP A 12 -16.87 10.98 3.48
C TRP A 12 -17.19 10.35 2.12
N GLU A 13 -16.26 10.50 1.20
CA GLU A 13 -16.30 9.83 -0.09
C GLU A 13 -15.07 8.93 -0.24
N PRO A 14 -15.22 7.76 -0.87
CA PRO A 14 -14.08 6.92 -1.17
C PRO A 14 -13.14 7.64 -2.16
N PRO A 15 -11.84 7.31 -2.15
CA PRO A 15 -10.92 7.83 -3.14
C PRO A 15 -11.38 7.43 -4.56
N GLY A 16 -11.07 8.26 -5.55
CA GLY A 16 -11.41 7.97 -6.95
C GLY A 16 -10.81 6.64 -7.40
N LEU A 17 -11.47 5.96 -8.35
CA LEU A 17 -11.18 4.57 -8.78
C LEU A 17 -9.71 4.29 -9.12
N TRP A 18 -8.97 5.29 -9.59
CA TRP A 18 -7.56 5.16 -9.92
C TRP A 18 -6.69 4.77 -8.72
N ALA A 19 -6.97 5.32 -7.53
CA ALA A 19 -6.19 5.02 -6.34
C ALA A 19 -6.25 3.54 -5.94
N PRO A 20 -7.43 2.93 -5.70
CA PRO A 20 -7.51 1.50 -5.40
C PRO A 20 -7.07 0.62 -6.59
N LEU A 21 -7.35 1.02 -7.83
CA LEU A 21 -6.89 0.29 -9.02
C LEU A 21 -5.36 0.23 -9.10
N SER A 22 -4.67 1.34 -8.86
CA SER A 22 -3.21 1.36 -8.85
C SER A 22 -2.63 0.44 -7.76
N GLY A 23 -3.25 0.41 -6.57
CA GLY A 23 -2.87 -0.49 -5.48
C GLY A 23 -3.01 -1.95 -5.88
N HIS A 24 -4.15 -2.32 -6.47
CA HIS A 24 -4.41 -3.67 -6.96
C HIS A 24 -3.48 -4.09 -8.11
N LEU A 25 -3.13 -3.18 -9.02
CA LEU A 25 -2.17 -3.46 -10.08
C LEU A 25 -0.75 -3.68 -9.54
N VAL A 26 -0.32 -2.89 -8.55
CA VAL A 26 0.97 -3.09 -7.88
C VAL A 26 1.00 -4.43 -7.15
N LEU A 27 -0.06 -4.75 -6.39
CA LEU A 27 -0.18 -6.05 -5.73
C LEU A 27 -0.23 -7.20 -6.75
N GLY A 28 -0.91 -6.97 -7.87
CA GLY A 28 -0.97 -7.86 -9.02
C GLY A 28 0.41 -8.14 -9.62
N LEU A 29 1.29 -7.14 -9.71
CA LEU A 29 2.66 -7.32 -10.16
C LEU A 29 3.48 -8.21 -9.21
N VAL A 30 3.28 -8.07 -7.90
CA VAL A 30 3.90 -8.94 -6.89
C VAL A 30 3.36 -10.37 -6.97
N LYS A 31 2.06 -10.51 -7.25
CA LYS A 31 1.37 -11.79 -7.39
C LYS A 31 1.70 -12.51 -8.71
N ALA A 32 1.97 -11.79 -9.79
CA ALA A 32 2.13 -12.34 -11.13
C ALA A 32 3.20 -13.45 -11.25
N PRO A 33 4.42 -13.32 -10.67
CA PRO A 33 5.41 -14.39 -10.69
C PRO A 33 4.92 -15.69 -10.05
N VAL A 34 4.17 -15.59 -8.94
CA VAL A 34 3.62 -16.76 -8.25
C VAL A 34 2.58 -17.45 -9.12
N VAL A 35 1.64 -16.68 -9.68
CA VAL A 35 0.60 -17.22 -10.58
C VAL A 35 1.25 -17.85 -11.81
N LEU A 36 2.26 -17.22 -12.39
CA LEU A 36 2.98 -17.73 -13.57
C LEU A 36 3.68 -19.06 -13.27
N VAL A 37 4.37 -19.18 -12.14
CA VAL A 37 5.04 -20.43 -11.74
C VAL A 37 4.02 -21.53 -11.48
N LEU A 38 2.94 -21.24 -10.75
CA LEU A 38 1.87 -22.21 -10.49
C LEU A 38 1.20 -22.67 -11.78
N LEU A 39 0.93 -21.75 -12.70
CA LEU A 39 0.34 -22.08 -13.99
C LEU A 39 1.29 -22.90 -14.85
N TRP A 40 2.58 -22.55 -14.90
CA TRP A 40 3.59 -23.35 -15.58
C TRP A 40 3.66 -24.77 -15.03
N LEU A 41 3.67 -24.94 -13.70
CA LEU A 41 3.61 -26.26 -13.06
C LEU A 41 2.34 -27.02 -13.45
N ALA A 42 1.19 -26.35 -13.55
CA ALA A 42 -0.05 -26.97 -13.99
C ALA A 42 0.05 -27.51 -15.42
N THR A 43 0.78 -26.84 -16.33
CA THR A 43 1.02 -27.33 -17.71
C THR A 43 1.88 -28.60 -17.79
N LEU A 44 2.50 -29.02 -16.68
CA LEU A 44 3.20 -30.31 -16.61
C LEU A 44 2.21 -31.49 -16.44
N LEU A 45 0.96 -31.20 -16.05
CA LEU A 45 -0.08 -32.22 -15.96
C LEU A 45 -0.59 -32.58 -17.36
N PRO A 46 -0.74 -33.88 -17.70
CA PRO A 46 -1.19 -34.30 -19.04
C PRO A 46 -2.56 -33.75 -19.46
N ALA A 47 -3.40 -33.39 -18.49
CA ALA A 47 -4.73 -32.86 -18.73
C ALA A 47 -4.74 -31.37 -19.10
N VAL A 48 -3.66 -30.63 -18.82
CA VAL A 48 -3.59 -29.18 -19.07
C VAL A 48 -2.84 -28.94 -20.39
N PRO A 49 -3.42 -28.20 -21.35
CA PRO A 49 -2.75 -27.89 -22.61
C PRO A 49 -1.40 -27.19 -22.38
N SER A 50 -0.35 -27.70 -23.03
CA SER A 50 0.95 -27.03 -23.03
C SER A 50 0.87 -25.73 -23.85
N ARG A 51 1.57 -24.70 -23.38
CA ARG A 51 1.57 -23.34 -23.93
C ARG A 51 2.99 -22.79 -23.95
N GLY A 52 3.26 -21.90 -24.90
CA GLY A 52 4.52 -21.17 -24.90
C GLY A 52 4.64 -20.26 -23.68
N ALA A 53 5.86 -20.02 -23.20
CA ALA A 53 6.10 -19.11 -22.07
C ALA A 53 5.53 -17.70 -22.32
N GLY A 54 5.60 -17.20 -23.56
CA GLY A 54 5.00 -15.92 -23.96
C GLY A 54 3.48 -15.89 -23.78
N ASP A 55 2.79 -16.98 -24.14
CA ASP A 55 1.34 -17.09 -23.95
C ASP A 55 0.99 -17.07 -22.47
N LEU A 56 1.71 -17.85 -21.65
CA LEU A 56 1.49 -17.89 -20.20
C LEU A 56 1.67 -16.50 -19.56
N VAL A 57 2.71 -15.76 -19.96
CA VAL A 57 2.93 -14.38 -19.51
C VAL A 57 1.78 -13.48 -19.93
N ALA A 58 1.32 -13.57 -21.18
CA ALA A 58 0.18 -12.78 -21.67
C ALA A 58 -1.11 -13.12 -20.90
N PHE A 59 -1.39 -14.39 -20.66
CA PHE A 59 -2.51 -14.86 -19.84
C PHE A 59 -2.49 -14.22 -18.45
N VAL A 60 -1.36 -14.30 -17.76
CA VAL A 60 -1.20 -13.75 -16.41
C VAL A 60 -1.36 -12.23 -16.44
N ALA A 61 -0.75 -11.53 -17.40
CA ALA A 61 -0.85 -10.08 -17.49
C ALA A 61 -2.30 -9.60 -17.68
N VAL A 62 -3.06 -10.23 -18.58
CA VAL A 62 -4.47 -9.91 -18.81
C VAL A 62 -5.32 -10.27 -17.58
N ALA A 63 -5.06 -11.42 -16.95
CA ALA A 63 -5.75 -11.84 -15.74
C ALA A 63 -5.53 -10.87 -14.56
N ILE A 64 -4.30 -10.36 -14.38
CA ILE A 64 -4.00 -9.33 -13.37
C ILE A 64 -4.81 -8.06 -13.64
N GLY A 65 -4.82 -7.56 -14.88
CA GLY A 65 -5.54 -6.33 -15.22
C GLY A 65 -7.05 -6.46 -15.02
N ILE A 66 -7.65 -7.54 -15.51
CA ILE A 66 -9.09 -7.79 -15.37
C ILE A 66 -9.46 -8.08 -13.92
N GLY A 67 -8.67 -8.91 -13.23
CA GLY A 67 -8.89 -9.23 -11.82
C GLY A 67 -8.86 -7.97 -10.94
N ALA A 68 -7.84 -7.12 -11.11
CA ALA A 68 -7.73 -5.86 -10.38
C ALA A 68 -8.93 -4.93 -10.63
N LEU A 69 -9.36 -4.80 -11.89
CA LEU A 69 -10.53 -3.99 -12.21
C LEU A 69 -11.80 -4.52 -11.54
N ILE A 70 -12.01 -5.82 -11.59
CA ILE A 70 -13.19 -6.46 -10.99
C ILE A 70 -13.17 -6.32 -9.46
N GLU A 71 -12.03 -6.59 -8.82
CA GLU A 71 -11.89 -6.45 -7.36
C GLU A 71 -12.25 -5.03 -6.93
N VAL A 72 -11.71 -3.99 -7.57
CA VAL A 72 -12.03 -2.59 -7.27
C VAL A 72 -13.53 -2.27 -7.42
N LEU A 73 -14.14 -2.73 -8.52
CA LEU A 73 -15.56 -2.47 -8.77
C LEU A 73 -16.47 -3.17 -7.75
N VAL A 74 -16.06 -4.34 -7.27
CA VAL A 74 -16.80 -5.09 -6.24
C VAL A 74 -16.56 -4.51 -4.85
N GLU A 75 -15.37 -3.98 -4.58
CA GLU A 75 -14.99 -3.35 -3.30
C GLU A 75 -15.65 -1.98 -3.07
N ASP A 76 -15.84 -1.16 -4.12
CA ASP A 76 -16.38 0.20 -4.00
C ASP A 76 -17.74 0.26 -3.26
N PRO A 77 -18.73 -0.62 -3.54
CA PRO A 77 -19.96 -0.70 -2.74
C PRO A 77 -19.71 -0.96 -1.25
N PHE A 78 -18.75 -1.80 -0.88
CA PHE A 78 -18.42 -2.05 0.53
C PHE A 78 -17.80 -0.81 1.17
N ALA A 79 -16.87 -0.18 0.48
CA ALA A 79 -16.20 1.02 0.94
C ALA A 79 -17.21 2.15 1.20
N ARG A 80 -18.16 2.37 0.28
CA ARG A 80 -19.23 3.38 0.43
C ARG A 80 -20.19 3.05 1.55
N ARG A 81 -20.66 1.80 1.63
CA ARG A 81 -21.63 1.38 2.66
C ARG A 81 -21.06 1.49 4.07
N ARG A 82 -19.80 1.14 4.25
CA ARG A 82 -19.13 1.14 5.56
C ARG A 82 -18.34 2.41 5.85
N LYS A 83 -18.30 3.34 4.88
CA LYS A 83 -17.55 4.59 4.94
C LYS A 83 -16.09 4.36 5.35
N LEU A 84 -15.43 3.37 4.76
CA LEU A 84 -14.05 3.00 5.08
C LEU A 84 -13.33 2.58 3.80
N SER A 85 -12.12 3.08 3.58
CA SER A 85 -11.31 2.63 2.44
C SER A 85 -10.88 1.16 2.56
N SER A 86 -10.78 0.64 3.79
CA SER A 86 -10.56 -0.78 4.08
C SER A 86 -11.58 -1.24 5.12
N PRO A 87 -12.78 -1.64 4.67
CA PRO A 87 -13.90 -1.99 5.55
C PRO A 87 -13.64 -3.20 6.45
N GLY A 88 -12.79 -4.13 6.00
CA GLY A 88 -12.53 -5.38 6.70
C GLY A 88 -13.71 -6.36 6.66
N GLY A 89 -13.62 -7.49 7.37
CA GLY A 89 -14.70 -8.47 7.47
C GLY A 89 -14.71 -9.55 6.39
N TRP A 90 -15.29 -10.71 6.71
CA TRP A 90 -15.24 -11.91 5.86
C TRP A 90 -15.88 -11.74 4.49
N ASP A 91 -16.95 -10.97 4.39
CA ASP A 91 -17.61 -10.69 3.11
C ASP A 91 -16.75 -9.79 2.21
N PHE A 92 -16.12 -8.76 2.77
CA PHE A 92 -15.14 -7.94 2.05
C PHE A 92 -13.88 -8.75 1.66
N ALA A 93 -13.44 -9.66 2.54
CA ALA A 93 -12.26 -10.49 2.29
C ALA A 93 -12.46 -11.53 1.17
N LEU A 94 -13.68 -12.03 1.00
CA LEU A 94 -13.95 -13.17 0.11
C LEU A 94 -14.70 -12.77 -1.17
N VAL A 95 -15.64 -11.83 -1.11
CA VAL A 95 -16.51 -11.54 -2.28
C VAL A 95 -15.73 -10.98 -3.46
N PRO A 96 -14.91 -9.91 -3.34
CA PRO A 96 -14.11 -9.40 -4.46
C PRO A 96 -13.22 -10.46 -5.14
N PRO A 97 -12.35 -11.21 -4.41
CA PRO A 97 -11.47 -12.18 -5.06
C PRO A 97 -12.22 -13.39 -5.63
N LEU A 98 -13.38 -13.78 -5.07
CA LEU A 98 -14.21 -14.84 -5.64
C LEU A 98 -14.89 -14.42 -6.94
N VAL A 99 -15.38 -13.18 -7.03
CA VAL A 99 -15.95 -12.65 -8.28
C VAL A 99 -14.85 -12.52 -9.35
N ALA A 100 -13.67 -12.03 -8.98
CA ALA A 100 -12.52 -11.98 -9.87
C ALA A 100 -12.07 -13.39 -10.32
N LEU A 101 -12.09 -14.38 -9.42
CA LEU A 101 -11.76 -15.76 -9.75
C LEU A 101 -12.68 -16.33 -10.86
N ILE A 102 -13.99 -16.07 -10.79
CA ILE A 102 -14.94 -16.51 -11.83
C ILE A 102 -14.55 -15.91 -13.19
N ALA A 103 -14.24 -14.61 -13.21
CA ALA A 103 -13.84 -13.93 -14.44
C ALA A 103 -12.49 -14.43 -14.98
N VAL A 104 -11.53 -14.75 -14.09
CA VAL A 104 -10.23 -15.29 -14.47
C VAL A 104 -10.35 -16.71 -15.04
N VAL A 105 -11.22 -17.56 -14.49
CA VAL A 105 -11.53 -18.88 -15.07
C VAL A 105 -12.17 -18.73 -16.45
N ALA A 106 -13.16 -17.84 -16.57
CA ALA A 106 -13.85 -17.58 -17.84
C ALA A 106 -12.88 -17.02 -18.91
N LEU A 107 -12.01 -16.10 -18.52
CA LEU A 107 -10.95 -15.55 -19.37
C LEU A 107 -9.99 -16.65 -19.82
N GLY A 108 -9.54 -17.47 -18.87
CA GLY A 108 -8.67 -18.61 -19.12
C GLY A 108 -9.29 -19.55 -20.15
N TRP A 109 -10.57 -19.87 -20.01
CA TRP A 109 -11.31 -20.68 -20.97
C TRP A 109 -11.43 -19.98 -22.34
N LEU A 110 -11.83 -18.72 -22.39
CA LEU A 110 -12.06 -17.97 -23.63
C LEU A 110 -10.79 -17.81 -24.47
N MET A 111 -9.68 -17.43 -23.83
CA MET A 111 -8.40 -17.23 -24.53
C MET A 111 -7.74 -18.56 -24.92
N SER A 112 -8.10 -19.67 -24.25
CA SER A 112 -7.44 -20.96 -24.46
C SER A 112 -8.24 -21.96 -25.30
N GLY A 113 -9.56 -21.78 -25.41
CA GLY A 113 -10.49 -22.79 -25.91
C GLY A 113 -10.64 -24.03 -25.03
N SER A 114 -10.06 -24.08 -23.83
CA SER A 114 -10.01 -25.25 -22.95
C SER A 114 -10.46 -24.90 -21.53
N LEU A 115 -11.40 -25.69 -21.01
CA LEU A 115 -11.87 -25.54 -19.62
C LEU A 115 -10.80 -25.97 -18.62
N GLU A 116 -9.95 -26.93 -18.98
CA GLU A 116 -8.81 -27.42 -18.20
C GLU A 116 -7.79 -26.31 -18.01
N MET A 117 -7.49 -25.55 -19.06
CA MET A 117 -6.64 -24.37 -18.93
C MET A 117 -7.32 -23.27 -18.11
N GLY A 118 -8.62 -23.03 -18.32
CA GLY A 118 -9.39 -22.08 -17.50
C GLY A 118 -9.34 -22.40 -16.01
N THR A 119 -9.52 -23.67 -15.65
CA THR A 119 -9.40 -24.14 -14.27
C THR A 119 -7.96 -24.09 -13.76
N ALA A 120 -6.95 -24.39 -14.57
CA ALA A 120 -5.54 -24.24 -14.19
C ALA A 120 -5.17 -22.78 -13.86
N VAL A 121 -5.59 -21.82 -14.70
CA VAL A 121 -5.38 -20.38 -14.45
C VAL A 121 -6.13 -19.94 -13.20
N GLY A 122 -7.38 -20.37 -13.05
CA GLY A 122 -8.19 -20.10 -11.87
C GLY A 122 -7.59 -20.66 -10.59
N ALA A 123 -7.08 -21.89 -10.60
CA ALA A 123 -6.46 -22.51 -9.45
C ALA A 123 -5.17 -21.79 -9.03
N ALA A 124 -4.32 -21.44 -10.00
CA ALA A 124 -3.11 -20.66 -9.76
C ALA A 124 -3.44 -19.27 -9.17
N TRP A 125 -4.43 -18.58 -9.74
CA TRP A 125 -4.93 -17.31 -9.24
C TRP A 125 -5.49 -17.43 -7.82
N GLY A 126 -6.37 -18.40 -7.61
CA GLY A 126 -7.09 -18.63 -6.36
C GLY A 126 -6.13 -18.98 -5.22
N LEU A 127 -5.12 -19.82 -5.47
CA LEU A 127 -4.11 -20.14 -4.48
C LEU A 127 -3.28 -18.91 -4.10
N ALA A 128 -2.83 -18.14 -5.10
CA ALA A 128 -2.08 -16.91 -4.85
C ALA A 128 -2.91 -15.86 -4.08
N SER A 129 -4.19 -15.69 -4.44
CA SER A 129 -5.12 -14.83 -3.72
C SER A 129 -5.36 -15.31 -2.29
N ALA A 130 -5.53 -16.62 -2.07
CA ALA A 130 -5.74 -17.19 -0.74
C ALA A 130 -4.55 -16.92 0.20
N VAL A 131 -3.33 -17.07 -0.30
CA VAL A 131 -2.12 -16.72 0.45
C VAL A 131 -2.08 -15.21 0.73
N GLY A 132 -2.39 -14.37 -0.26
CA GLY A 132 -2.46 -12.92 -0.09
C GLY A 132 -3.47 -12.50 0.97
N ILE A 133 -4.66 -13.09 0.95
CA ILE A 133 -5.71 -12.90 1.96
C ILE A 133 -5.19 -13.35 3.33
N ALA A 134 -4.61 -14.55 3.44
CA ALA A 134 -4.08 -15.09 4.69
C ALA A 134 -3.03 -14.17 5.35
N LEU A 135 -2.17 -13.54 4.54
CA LEU A 135 -1.14 -12.62 5.01
C LEU A 135 -1.69 -11.23 5.32
N GLY A 136 -2.56 -10.69 4.46
CA GLY A 136 -3.10 -9.34 4.60
C GLY A 136 -4.22 -9.22 5.63
N ARG A 137 -4.81 -10.35 6.04
CA ARG A 137 -5.92 -10.44 7.00
C ARG A 137 -7.08 -9.48 6.74
N PRO A 138 -7.58 -9.36 5.49
CA PRO A 138 -8.67 -8.44 5.18
C PRO A 138 -10.00 -8.81 5.86
N TRP A 139 -10.09 -9.99 6.48
CA TRP A 139 -11.26 -10.37 7.30
C TRP A 139 -11.28 -9.68 8.66
N GLU A 140 -10.16 -9.14 9.14
CA GLU A 140 -10.15 -8.34 10.37
C GLU A 140 -10.98 -7.07 10.14
N PRO A 141 -11.84 -6.66 11.09
CA PRO A 141 -12.62 -5.43 10.94
C PRO A 141 -11.73 -4.21 10.72
N GLY A 142 -12.21 -3.26 9.91
CA GLY A 142 -11.51 -1.99 9.74
C GLY A 142 -11.36 -1.25 11.08
N MET A 143 -10.21 -0.60 11.28
CA MET A 143 -9.89 0.06 12.54
C MET A 143 -10.95 1.10 12.93
N THR A 144 -11.33 1.08 14.21
CA THR A 144 -12.24 2.07 14.81
C THR A 144 -11.58 3.45 14.89
N GLN A 145 -12.37 4.50 15.18
CA GLN A 145 -11.81 5.85 15.36
C GLN A 145 -10.85 5.91 16.55
N ALA A 146 -11.23 5.29 17.67
CA ALA A 146 -10.40 5.24 18.87
C ALA A 146 -9.06 4.53 18.63
N GLU A 147 -9.08 3.39 17.92
CA GLU A 147 -7.86 2.67 17.53
C GLU A 147 -6.98 3.49 16.59
N HIS A 148 -7.58 4.19 15.64
CA HIS A 148 -6.86 5.05 14.73
C HIS A 148 -6.16 6.20 15.47
N ASP A 149 -6.88 6.88 16.37
CA ASP A 149 -6.35 7.99 17.13
C ASP A 149 -5.24 7.53 18.09
N ALA A 150 -5.41 6.37 18.75
CA ALA A 150 -4.39 5.77 19.58
C ALA A 150 -3.11 5.46 18.79
N LYS A 151 -3.23 4.78 17.63
CA LYS A 151 -2.08 4.48 16.76
C LYS A 151 -1.43 5.74 16.19
N TRP A 152 -2.20 6.79 15.95
CA TRP A 152 -1.66 8.07 15.48
C TRP A 152 -0.84 8.78 16.56
N VAL A 153 -1.28 8.73 17.81
CA VAL A 153 -0.50 9.24 18.94
C VAL A 153 0.77 8.43 19.14
N GLU A 154 0.67 7.09 19.12
CA GLU A 154 1.81 6.18 19.23
C GLU A 154 2.83 6.43 18.10
N LEU A 155 2.36 6.56 16.85
CA LEU A 155 3.22 6.87 15.71
C LEU A 155 3.94 8.21 15.89
N LYS A 156 3.24 9.24 16.38
CA LYS A 156 3.84 10.55 16.67
C LYS A 156 4.91 10.47 17.76
N GLU A 157 4.67 9.68 18.79
CA GLU A 157 5.62 9.47 19.88
C GLU A 157 6.87 8.75 19.37
N MET A 158 6.73 7.63 18.67
CA MET A 158 7.84 6.92 18.05
C MET A 158 8.62 7.80 17.07
N THR A 159 7.92 8.61 16.26
CA THR A 159 8.55 9.56 15.33
C THR A 159 9.35 10.60 16.10
N LYS A 160 8.79 11.16 17.17
CA LYS A 160 9.47 12.15 18.01
C LYS A 160 10.70 11.55 18.68
N GLU A 161 10.62 10.32 19.20
CA GLU A 161 11.76 9.63 19.79
C GLU A 161 12.87 9.35 18.77
N THR A 162 12.48 8.87 17.59
CA THR A 162 13.42 8.58 16.49
C THR A 162 14.19 9.83 16.05
N PHE A 163 13.53 10.99 15.98
CA PHE A 163 14.15 12.24 15.52
C PHE A 163 14.63 13.16 16.65
N ALA A 164 14.42 12.82 17.93
CA ALA A 164 14.86 13.65 19.06
C ALA A 164 16.37 13.95 19.04
N PRO A 165 17.27 12.98 18.78
CA PRO A 165 18.71 13.24 18.72
C PRO A 165 19.09 14.22 17.60
N ASP A 166 18.48 14.07 16.42
CA ASP A 166 18.73 14.93 15.27
C ASP A 166 18.28 16.38 15.54
N VAL A 167 17.12 16.54 16.18
CA VAL A 167 16.61 17.86 16.56
C VAL A 167 17.51 18.50 17.61
N GLU A 168 18.00 17.74 18.60
CA GLU A 168 18.92 18.23 19.62
C GLU A 168 20.27 18.63 19.00
N GLU A 169 20.79 17.85 18.06
CA GLU A 169 22.01 18.17 17.34
C GLU A 169 21.85 19.44 16.48
N ILE A 170 20.74 19.57 15.74
CA ILE A 170 20.44 20.77 14.95
C ILE A 170 20.35 21.99 15.88
N ARG A 171 19.69 21.86 17.03
CA ARG A 171 19.56 22.93 18.01
C ARG A 171 20.91 23.31 18.61
N ARG A 172 21.76 22.34 18.94
CA ARG A 172 23.13 22.58 19.41
C ARG A 172 23.96 23.34 18.36
N ARG A 173 23.97 22.86 17.10
CA ARG A 173 24.70 23.50 15.99
C ARG A 173 24.16 24.91 15.68
N ALA A 174 22.86 25.16 15.84
CA ALA A 174 22.28 26.48 15.70
C ALA A 174 22.70 27.42 16.84
N GLY A 175 22.69 26.91 18.08
CA GLY A 175 23.20 27.61 19.26
C GLY A 175 24.66 28.02 19.10
N GLU A 176 25.53 27.09 18.71
CA GLU A 176 26.96 27.35 18.47
C GLU A 176 27.18 28.43 17.40
N ARG A 177 26.44 28.35 16.27
CA ARG A 177 26.50 29.37 15.21
C ARG A 177 26.05 30.75 15.68
N SER A 178 25.01 30.82 16.50
CA SER A 178 24.54 32.10 17.06
C SER A 178 25.56 32.71 18.02
N MET A 179 26.20 31.89 18.85
CA MET A 179 27.23 32.33 19.80
C MET A 179 28.51 32.79 19.09
N GLN A 180 28.93 32.09 18.03
CA GLN A 180 30.06 32.51 17.19
C GLN A 180 29.79 33.88 16.56
N ARG A 181 28.62 34.09 15.95
CA ARG A 181 28.26 35.40 15.37
C ARG A 181 28.27 36.52 16.41
N TYR A 182 27.83 36.24 17.63
CA TYR A 182 27.85 37.22 18.71
C TYR A 182 29.29 37.57 19.14
N ARG A 183 30.17 36.56 19.26
CA ARG A 183 31.59 36.76 19.57
C ARG A 183 32.30 37.56 18.46
N ASP A 184 32.10 37.20 17.20
CA ASP A 184 32.68 37.90 16.05
C ASP A 184 32.24 39.38 16.00
N ALA A 185 30.98 39.66 16.35
CA ALA A 185 30.46 41.02 16.43
C ALA A 185 31.13 41.84 17.55
N ILE A 186 31.41 41.24 18.70
CA ILE A 186 32.13 41.90 19.80
C ILE A 186 33.58 42.17 19.40
N GLU A 187 34.27 41.20 18.80
CA GLU A 187 35.64 41.40 18.34
C GLU A 187 35.75 42.49 17.28
N ARG A 188 34.81 42.52 16.33
CA ARG A 188 34.76 43.58 15.31
C ARG A 188 34.63 44.97 15.97
N LYS A 189 33.68 45.14 16.89
CA LYS A 189 33.51 46.40 17.63
C LYS A 189 34.77 46.78 18.43
N ARG A 190 35.48 45.80 19.00
CA ARG A 190 36.72 46.04 19.75
C ARG A 190 37.87 46.48 18.84
N ARG A 191 37.98 45.92 17.63
CA ARG A 191 38.97 46.35 16.62
C ARG A 191 38.67 47.74 16.11
N GLU A 192 37.40 48.06 15.87
CA GLU A 192 36.96 49.41 15.47
C GLU A 192 37.26 50.44 16.58
N ALA A 193 36.99 50.12 17.85
CA ALA A 193 37.31 51.00 18.98
C ALA A 193 38.81 51.13 19.29
N GLY A 194 39.63 50.13 18.94
CA GLY A 194 41.09 50.17 19.11
C GLY A 194 41.85 50.78 17.94
N GLY A 195 41.24 50.88 16.76
CA GLY A 195 41.80 51.51 15.56
C GLY A 195 41.67 53.04 15.54
N ASP A 196 40.84 53.60 16.43
CA ASP A 196 40.60 55.05 16.55
C ASP A 196 41.63 55.76 17.48
N GLY A 197 42.72 55.07 17.82
CA GLY A 197 43.73 55.49 18.81
C GLY A 197 45.16 55.60 18.29
N ASP A 198 45.38 55.82 16.98
CA ASP A 198 46.70 56.19 16.44
C ASP A 198 46.65 57.59 15.79
N PRO A 199 46.88 58.67 16.55
CA PRO A 199 47.13 59.98 15.98
C PRO A 199 48.60 60.06 15.54
N ARG A 200 48.81 60.18 14.22
CA ARG A 200 50.06 60.72 13.67
C ARG A 200 50.32 62.14 14.17
#